data_AF-A0A2X2BS55-F1
#
_entry.id   AF-A0A2X2BS55-F1
#
_cell.length_a   1.000
_cell.length_b   1.000
_cell.length_c   1.000
_cell.angle_alpha   90.00
_cell.angle_beta   90.00
_cell.angle_gamma   90.00
#
_symmetry.space_group_name_H-M   'P 1'
#
loop_
_entity.id
_entity.type
_entity.pdbx_description
1 polymer ?
#
loop_
_entity_poly.entity_id
_entity_poly.type
_entity_poly.pdbx_seq_one_letter_code
_entity_poly.pdbx_strand_id
1 'polypeptide(L)'
;MGYSIQHLHIDKKHILTLIDEQTTLPSLFVAIYSIRKLSLLRFRTQEKELFTLKYFLEYWENKFSKTFDFSFRESNYDIANCISELDGFYHHLSNKKHLRSTKNIVSIQNSSFESCRSNAEHLRTISKFFQYLNQRYMNQSFQQIDRYELCKSRDWNERSIKSIVRNFSKVQPSGMKHNPTYRSLTKEQILCLDEMLLPSSPLISESKTMIISSQKSN
;
A
#
# COMPACT_ATOMS: atom_id res chain seq x y z
N MET A 1 -18.61 -9.36 17.17
CA MET A 1 -18.00 -8.61 18.28
C MET A 1 -17.98 -7.12 17.96
N GLY A 2 -17.46 -6.26 18.84
CA GLY A 2 -17.27 -4.83 18.59
C GLY A 2 -15.79 -4.50 18.40
N TYR A 3 -15.49 -3.51 17.55
CA TYR A 3 -14.13 -2.98 17.39
C TYR A 3 -14.08 -1.52 17.83
N SER A 4 -13.04 -1.13 18.55
CA SER A 4 -12.77 0.27 18.92
C SER A 4 -11.62 0.83 18.11
N ILE A 5 -11.72 2.09 17.68
CA ILE A 5 -10.58 2.81 17.08
C ILE A 5 -9.76 3.37 18.23
N GLN A 6 -8.49 2.99 18.30
CA GLN A 6 -7.57 3.47 19.33
C GLN A 6 -6.37 4.17 18.72
N HIS A 7 -5.87 5.15 19.47
CA HIS A 7 -4.71 5.93 19.13
C HIS A 7 -3.46 5.31 19.75
N LEU A 8 -2.51 4.96 18.89
CA LEU A 8 -1.22 4.40 19.27
C LEU A 8 -0.11 5.40 18.95
N HIS A 9 0.88 5.44 19.84
CA HIS A 9 2.11 6.19 19.63
C HIS A 9 3.26 5.20 19.42
N ILE A 10 3.71 5.07 18.17
CA ILE A 10 4.76 4.13 17.75
C ILE A 10 5.86 4.93 17.04
N ASP A 11 7.11 4.84 17.49
CA ASP A 11 8.28 5.49 16.87
C ASP A 11 8.07 6.98 16.54
N LYS A 12 7.55 7.75 17.51
CA LYS A 12 7.21 9.19 17.37
C LYS A 12 6.12 9.49 16.32
N LYS A 13 5.41 8.46 15.86
CA LYS A 13 4.26 8.58 14.96
C LYS A 13 2.99 8.24 15.70
N HIS A 14 1.99 9.07 15.46
CA HIS A 14 0.65 8.90 15.95
C HIS A 14 -0.17 8.14 14.89
N ILE A 15 -0.67 6.96 15.25
CA ILE A 15 -1.31 6.03 14.32
C ILE A 15 -2.63 5.57 14.94
N LEU A 16 -3.70 5.57 14.15
CA LEU A 16 -4.97 4.98 14.54
C LEU A 16 -5.03 3.51 14.08
N THR A 17 -5.57 2.63 14.93
CA THR A 17 -5.82 1.22 14.57
C THR A 17 -7.14 0.71 15.15
N LEU A 18 -7.59 -0.45 14.67
CA LEU A 18 -8.72 -1.18 15.24
C LEU A 18 -8.27 -2.18 16.29
N ILE A 19 -8.90 -2.11 17.46
CA ILE A 19 -8.72 -3.05 18.58
C ILE A 19 -10.03 -3.78 18.82
N ASP A 20 -9.96 -5.11 18.89
CA ASP A 20 -11.07 -5.97 19.28
C ASP A 20 -11.42 -5.72 20.75
N GLU A 21 -12.69 -5.42 21.02
CA GLU A 21 -13.18 -5.12 22.37
C GLU A 21 -13.16 -6.34 23.30
N GLN A 22 -13.20 -7.57 22.76
CA GLN A 22 -13.17 -8.78 23.59
C GLN A 22 -11.74 -9.22 23.94
N THR A 23 -10.88 -9.34 22.94
CA THR A 23 -9.52 -9.81 23.16
C THR A 23 -8.57 -8.70 23.56
N THR A 24 -8.97 -7.43 23.42
CA THR A 24 -8.13 -6.23 23.59
C THR A 24 -6.89 -6.21 22.69
N LEU A 25 -6.87 -7.08 21.66
CA LEU A 25 -5.79 -7.17 20.69
C LEU A 25 -6.14 -6.39 19.42
N PRO A 26 -5.15 -5.79 18.76
CA PRO A 26 -5.37 -5.15 17.47
C PRO A 26 -5.69 -6.19 16.40
N SER A 27 -6.61 -5.88 15.48
CA SER A 27 -6.83 -6.73 14.30
C SER A 27 -5.55 -6.76 13.47
N LEU A 28 -5.02 -7.96 13.22
CA LEU A 28 -3.67 -8.16 12.71
C LEU A 28 -3.48 -7.46 11.37
N PHE A 29 -4.34 -7.75 10.40
CA PHE A 29 -4.17 -7.23 9.05
C PHE A 29 -4.47 -5.73 8.97
N VAL A 30 -5.44 -5.25 9.74
CA VAL A 30 -5.73 -3.81 9.82
C VAL A 30 -4.59 -3.06 10.51
N ALA A 31 -4.01 -3.57 11.59
CA ALA A 31 -2.90 -2.91 12.28
C ALA A 31 -1.67 -2.79 11.38
N ILE A 32 -1.34 -3.84 10.63
CA ILE A 32 -0.22 -3.79 9.67
C ILE A 32 -0.53 -2.77 8.56
N TYR A 33 -1.77 -2.72 8.05
CA TYR A 33 -2.19 -1.70 7.09
C TYR A 33 -2.13 -0.28 7.67
N SER A 34 -2.54 -0.09 8.93
CA SER A 34 -2.46 1.18 9.64
C SER A 34 -1.03 1.67 9.73
N ILE A 35 -0.12 0.82 10.18
CA ILE A 35 1.30 1.18 10.37
C ILE A 35 1.98 1.49 9.04
N ARG A 36 1.69 0.71 7.99
CA ARG A 36 2.41 0.79 6.71
C ARG A 36 1.81 1.76 5.70
N LYS A 37 0.49 1.99 5.74
CA LYS A 37 -0.23 2.80 4.75
C LYS A 37 -0.96 3.98 5.39
N LEU A 38 -1.78 3.75 6.42
CA LEU A 38 -2.58 4.84 7.00
C LEU A 38 -1.73 5.86 7.75
N SER A 39 -0.59 5.46 8.34
CA SER A 39 0.34 6.37 9.01
C SER A 39 0.89 7.50 8.13
N LEU A 40 0.75 7.38 6.81
CA LEU A 40 1.14 8.41 5.82
C LEU A 40 0.02 9.42 5.54
N LEU A 41 -1.21 9.14 6.00
CA LEU A 41 -2.39 9.97 5.79
C LEU A 41 -2.64 10.90 6.99
N ARG A 42 -3.43 11.95 6.77
CA ARG A 42 -3.92 12.82 7.85
C ARG A 42 -4.84 12.04 8.78
N PHE A 43 -4.81 12.35 10.09
CA PHE A 43 -5.62 11.67 11.11
C PHE A 43 -7.09 11.49 10.75
N ARG A 44 -7.76 12.57 10.33
CA ARG A 44 -9.19 12.51 9.97
C ARG A 44 -9.46 11.54 8.81
N THR A 45 -8.50 11.41 7.90
CA THR A 45 -8.58 10.43 6.81
C THR A 45 -8.31 9.02 7.32
N GLN A 46 -7.35 8.83 8.23
CA GLN A 46 -7.11 7.53 8.88
C GLN A 46 -8.37 7.05 9.61
N GLU A 47 -9.00 7.92 10.41
CA GLU A 47 -10.22 7.63 11.15
C GLU A 47 -11.37 7.21 10.22
N LYS A 48 -11.58 7.94 9.12
CA LYS A 48 -12.60 7.60 8.12
C LYS A 48 -12.33 6.24 7.45
N GLU A 49 -11.08 5.95 7.10
CA GLU A 49 -10.72 4.65 6.52
C GLU A 49 -10.92 3.52 7.55
N LEU A 50 -10.51 3.72 8.80
CA LEU A 50 -10.68 2.74 9.88
C LEU A 50 -12.13 2.49 10.27
N PHE A 51 -12.97 3.52 10.24
CA PHE A 51 -14.41 3.38 10.48
C PHE A 51 -15.07 2.48 9.42
N THR A 52 -14.63 2.62 8.17
CA THR A 52 -15.08 1.74 7.09
C THR A 52 -14.60 0.31 7.29
N LEU A 53 -13.33 0.13 7.65
CA LEU A 53 -12.76 -1.18 7.92
C LEU A 53 -13.45 -1.88 9.10
N LYS A 54 -13.78 -1.13 10.16
CA LYS A 54 -14.57 -1.62 11.29
C LYS A 54 -15.88 -2.24 10.83
N TYR A 55 -16.67 -1.52 10.03
CA TYR A 55 -17.94 -2.04 9.52
C TYR A 55 -17.79 -3.28 8.66
N PHE A 56 -16.72 -3.37 7.89
CA PHE A 56 -16.45 -4.56 7.11
C PHE A 56 -16.10 -5.76 8.00
N LEU A 57 -15.26 -5.58 9.02
CA LEU A 57 -14.92 -6.66 9.97
C LEU A 57 -16.15 -7.14 10.73
N GLU A 58 -17.00 -6.23 11.22
CA GLU A 58 -18.26 -6.56 11.88
C GLU A 58 -19.21 -7.31 10.93
N TYR A 59 -19.32 -6.87 9.68
CA TYR A 59 -20.10 -7.58 8.66
C TYR A 59 -19.58 -9.01 8.43
N TRP A 60 -18.26 -9.16 8.27
CA TRP A 60 -17.63 -10.45 8.01
C TRP A 60 -17.90 -11.44 9.14
N GLU A 61 -17.69 -11.00 10.37
CA GLU A 61 -17.91 -11.83 11.55
C GLU A 61 -19.39 -12.19 11.72
N ASN A 62 -20.30 -11.25 11.49
CA ASN A 62 -21.75 -11.52 11.54
C ASN A 62 -22.19 -12.55 10.49
N LYS A 63 -21.54 -12.59 9.32
CA LYS A 63 -21.87 -13.54 8.24
C LYS A 63 -21.23 -14.91 8.43
N PHE A 64 -19.95 -14.96 8.79
CA PHE A 64 -19.16 -16.20 8.84
C PHE A 64 -18.94 -16.76 10.25
N SER A 65 -19.33 -16.03 11.29
CA SER A 65 -19.08 -16.37 12.71
C SER A 65 -17.60 -16.62 13.02
N LYS A 66 -16.70 -16.03 12.23
CA LYS A 66 -15.25 -16.12 12.35
C LYS A 66 -14.66 -14.72 12.14
N THR A 67 -13.55 -14.42 12.79
CA THR A 67 -12.83 -13.16 12.53
C THR A 67 -12.24 -13.17 11.12
N PHE A 68 -12.15 -11.98 10.52
CA PHE A 68 -11.51 -11.83 9.20
C PHE A 68 -10.05 -12.31 9.25
N ASP A 69 -9.32 -11.96 10.31
CA ASP A 69 -7.91 -12.35 10.46
C ASP A 69 -7.74 -13.88 10.45
N PHE A 70 -8.64 -14.60 11.13
CA PHE A 70 -8.65 -16.07 11.11
C PHE A 70 -8.99 -16.62 9.73
N SER A 71 -10.06 -16.10 9.12
CA SER A 71 -10.56 -16.58 7.82
C SER A 71 -9.54 -16.37 6.70
N PHE A 72 -8.88 -15.20 6.68
CA PHE A 72 -7.87 -14.87 5.68
C PHE A 72 -6.63 -15.76 5.84
N ARG A 73 -6.22 -16.07 7.07
CA ARG A 73 -5.14 -17.02 7.34
C ARG A 73 -5.50 -18.45 6.93
N GLU A 74 -6.72 -18.90 7.24
CA GLU A 74 -7.23 -20.24 6.88
C GLU A 74 -7.28 -20.43 5.35
N SER A 75 -7.60 -19.36 4.61
CA SER A 75 -7.60 -19.36 3.14
C SER A 75 -6.21 -19.31 2.49
N ASN A 76 -5.11 -19.47 3.24
CA ASN A 76 -3.74 -19.26 2.76
C ASN A 76 -3.56 -17.89 2.09
N TYR A 77 -4.16 -16.86 2.67
CA TYR A 77 -4.13 -15.47 2.18
C TYR A 77 -4.79 -15.27 0.80
N ASP A 78 -5.71 -16.16 0.41
CA ASP A 78 -6.47 -15.99 -0.82
C ASP A 78 -7.51 -14.87 -0.71
N ILE A 79 -7.25 -13.78 -1.44
CA ILE A 79 -8.10 -12.59 -1.48
C ILE A 79 -9.35 -12.79 -2.35
N ALA A 80 -9.39 -13.80 -3.24
CA ALA A 80 -10.50 -13.99 -4.19
C ALA A 80 -11.84 -14.14 -3.47
N ASN A 81 -11.86 -14.95 -2.41
CA ASN A 81 -13.04 -15.16 -1.56
C ASN A 81 -13.46 -13.87 -0.82
N CYS A 82 -12.52 -13.01 -0.48
CA CYS A 82 -12.83 -11.71 0.14
C CYS A 82 -13.45 -10.74 -0.87
N ILE A 83 -13.01 -10.78 -2.13
CA ILE A 83 -13.52 -9.90 -3.20
C ILE A 83 -14.96 -10.26 -3.57
N SER A 84 -15.30 -11.56 -3.65
CA SER A 84 -16.68 -12.00 -3.92
C SER A 84 -17.69 -11.54 -2.85
N GLU A 85 -17.20 -11.20 -1.66
CA GLU A 85 -18.01 -10.75 -0.54
C GLU A 85 -18.28 -9.23 -0.54
N LEU A 86 -17.69 -8.47 -1.47
CA LEU A 86 -17.93 -7.03 -1.59
C LEU A 86 -19.38 -6.69 -1.97
N ASP A 87 -20.02 -7.51 -2.82
CA ASP A 87 -21.43 -7.31 -3.20
C ASP A 87 -22.33 -7.52 -1.98
N GLY A 88 -22.05 -8.56 -1.19
CA GLY A 88 -22.75 -8.82 0.07
C GLY A 88 -22.57 -7.68 1.08
N PHE A 89 -21.36 -7.11 1.17
CA PHE A 89 -21.08 -5.95 2.00
C PHE A 89 -21.80 -4.69 1.50
N TYR A 90 -21.88 -4.46 0.19
CA TYR A 90 -22.63 -3.35 -0.38
C TYR A 90 -24.12 -3.42 -0.04
N HIS A 91 -24.71 -4.61 -0.13
CA HIS A 91 -26.09 -4.83 0.31
C HIS A 91 -26.25 -4.61 1.83
N HIS A 92 -25.26 -4.98 2.63
CA HIS A 92 -25.26 -4.72 4.07
C HIS A 92 -25.23 -3.22 4.40
N LEU A 93 -24.38 -2.45 3.71
CA LEU A 93 -24.31 -1.00 3.83
C LEU A 93 -25.63 -0.34 3.41
N SER A 94 -26.20 -0.76 2.28
CA SER A 94 -27.45 -0.23 1.72
C SER A 94 -28.64 -0.46 2.65
N ASN A 95 -28.65 -1.58 3.37
CA ASN A 95 -29.67 -1.90 4.37
C ASN A 95 -29.51 -1.14 5.70
N LYS A 96 -28.52 -0.23 5.83
CA LYS A 96 -28.23 0.56 7.05
C LYS A 96 -28.19 -0.26 8.35
N LYS A 97 -27.82 -1.54 8.28
CA LYS A 97 -27.75 -2.42 9.45
C LYS A 97 -26.68 -1.98 10.47
N HIS A 98 -25.74 -1.13 10.06
CA HIS A 98 -24.74 -0.49 10.92
C HIS A 98 -25.30 0.65 11.80
N LEU A 99 -26.51 1.16 11.52
CA LEU A 99 -27.17 2.24 12.28
C LEU A 99 -28.27 1.71 13.21
N ARG A 100 -28.68 0.45 13.09
CA ARG A 100 -29.77 -0.14 13.86
C ARG A 100 -29.26 -1.31 14.67
N SER A 101 -29.22 -1.13 16.00
CA SER A 101 -28.91 -2.14 17.02
C SER A 101 -29.96 -3.28 17.10
N THR A 102 -30.67 -3.56 16.01
CA THR A 102 -31.70 -4.60 15.95
C THR A 102 -31.30 -5.65 14.93
N LYS A 103 -30.83 -6.79 15.44
CA LYS A 103 -30.68 -8.03 14.68
C LYS A 103 -32.02 -8.29 13.95
N ASN A 104 -31.93 -8.56 12.64
CA ASN A 104 -32.98 -9.20 11.83
C ASN A 104 -34.18 -8.36 11.34
N ILE A 105 -34.00 -7.13 10.85
CA ILE A 105 -35.04 -6.48 10.02
C ILE A 105 -34.42 -5.94 8.71
N VAL A 106 -34.83 -6.52 7.58
CA VAL A 106 -34.53 -6.00 6.24
C VAL A 106 -35.61 -4.97 5.91
N SER A 107 -35.26 -3.68 5.88
CA SER A 107 -36.16 -2.67 5.32
C SER A 107 -35.82 -2.46 3.86
N ILE A 108 -36.76 -2.74 2.96
CA ILE A 108 -36.67 -2.35 1.55
C ILE A 108 -36.85 -0.83 1.51
N GLN A 109 -35.75 -0.08 1.57
CA GLN A 109 -35.74 1.37 1.35
C GLN A 109 -35.04 1.66 0.03
N ASN A 110 -35.65 2.47 -0.82
CA ASN A 110 -35.02 2.99 -2.03
C ASN A 110 -33.80 3.84 -1.62
N SER A 111 -32.62 3.43 -2.06
CA SER A 111 -31.35 4.12 -1.75
C SER A 111 -31.32 5.50 -2.40
N SER A 112 -31.09 6.56 -1.61
CA SER A 112 -30.84 7.90 -2.15
C SER A 112 -29.47 7.97 -2.86
N PHE A 113 -29.30 8.92 -3.78
CA PHE A 113 -28.04 9.11 -4.52
C PHE A 113 -26.84 9.38 -3.58
N GLU A 114 -27.03 10.15 -2.50
CA GLU A 114 -26.02 10.42 -1.49
C GLU A 114 -25.60 9.15 -0.73
N SER A 115 -26.55 8.25 -0.45
CA SER A 115 -26.26 6.96 0.18
C SER A 115 -25.45 6.04 -0.75
N CYS A 116 -25.72 6.07 -2.05
CA CYS A 116 -24.94 5.34 -3.05
C CYS A 116 -23.51 5.86 -3.14
N ARG A 117 -23.32 7.20 -3.11
CA ARG A 117 -21.99 7.83 -3.13
C ARG A 117 -21.17 7.49 -1.88
N SER A 118 -21.80 7.52 -0.69
CA SER A 118 -21.14 7.12 0.56
C SER A 118 -20.77 5.63 0.54
N ASN A 119 -21.66 4.76 0.05
CA ASN A 119 -21.40 3.32 -0.06
C ASN A 119 -20.27 3.02 -1.05
N ALA A 120 -20.22 3.74 -2.18
CA ALA A 120 -19.12 3.63 -3.14
C ALA A 120 -17.78 4.06 -2.53
N GLU A 121 -17.76 5.08 -1.67
CA GLU A 121 -16.55 5.49 -0.94
C GLU A 121 -16.10 4.43 0.07
N HIS A 122 -17.04 3.80 0.77
CA HIS A 122 -16.75 2.66 1.64
C HIS A 122 -16.14 1.50 0.85
N LEU A 123 -16.77 1.11 -0.26
CA LEU A 123 -16.23 0.07 -1.15
C LEU A 123 -14.84 0.42 -1.66
N ARG A 124 -14.61 1.67 -2.09
CA ARG A 124 -13.29 2.11 -2.55
C ARG A 124 -12.23 1.96 -1.46
N THR A 125 -12.58 2.24 -0.21
CA THR A 125 -11.69 2.06 0.94
C THR A 125 -11.37 0.59 1.18
N ILE A 126 -12.38 -0.29 1.16
CA ILE A 126 -12.16 -1.74 1.29
C ILE A 126 -11.33 -2.27 0.12
N SER A 127 -11.58 -1.83 -1.11
CA SER A 127 -10.78 -2.23 -2.28
C SER A 127 -9.31 -1.83 -2.14
N LYS A 128 -9.00 -0.64 -1.58
CA LYS A 128 -7.60 -0.26 -1.29
C LYS A 128 -6.97 -1.21 -0.27
N PHE A 129 -7.72 -1.57 0.77
CA PHE A 129 -7.25 -2.51 1.79
C PHE A 129 -7.00 -3.91 1.19
N PHE A 130 -7.91 -4.43 0.37
CA PHE A 130 -7.73 -5.70 -0.32
C PHE A 130 -6.57 -5.66 -1.32
N GLN A 131 -6.42 -4.55 -2.05
CA GLN A 131 -5.27 -4.35 -2.93
C GLN A 131 -3.96 -4.40 -2.14
N TYR A 132 -3.93 -3.79 -0.95
CA TYR A 132 -2.78 -3.86 -0.05
C TYR A 132 -2.50 -5.30 0.42
N LEU A 133 -3.53 -6.03 0.86
CA LEU A 133 -3.38 -7.42 1.28
C LEU A 133 -2.89 -8.30 0.14
N ASN A 134 -3.45 -8.14 -1.05
CA ASN A 134 -3.03 -8.84 -2.26
C ASN A 134 -1.54 -8.59 -2.55
N GLN A 135 -1.13 -7.33 -2.62
CA GLN A 135 0.27 -6.97 -2.87
C GLN A 135 1.23 -7.52 -1.80
N ARG A 136 0.79 -7.60 -0.54
CA ARG A 136 1.65 -7.99 0.58
C ARG A 136 1.71 -9.49 0.81
N TYR A 137 0.59 -10.21 0.65
CA TYR A 137 0.46 -11.62 1.05
C TYR A 137 0.24 -12.57 -0.13
N MET A 138 -0.21 -12.09 -1.30
CA MET A 138 -0.13 -12.87 -2.55
C MET A 138 1.26 -12.73 -3.17
N ASN A 139 2.28 -13.00 -2.37
CA ASN A 139 3.65 -13.18 -2.83
C ASN A 139 4.13 -14.58 -2.50
N GLN A 140 5.18 -14.98 -3.20
CA GLN A 140 5.82 -16.30 -3.11
C GLN A 140 6.22 -16.72 -1.70
N SER A 141 6.46 -15.77 -0.79
CA SER A 141 6.91 -16.05 0.58
C SER A 141 5.79 -16.46 1.52
N PHE A 142 4.53 -16.18 1.17
CA PHE A 142 3.35 -16.48 2.00
C PHE A 142 2.44 -17.56 1.40
N GLN A 143 2.67 -17.94 0.15
CA GLN A 143 1.99 -19.07 -0.49
C GLN A 143 2.83 -20.33 -0.35
N GLN A 144 2.21 -21.48 -0.04
CA GLN A 144 2.87 -22.78 -0.08
C GLN A 144 3.05 -23.22 -1.54
N ILE A 145 3.96 -22.57 -2.27
CA ILE A 145 4.26 -22.88 -3.66
C ILE A 145 5.43 -23.86 -3.69
N ASP A 146 5.30 -24.92 -4.48
CA ASP A 146 6.41 -25.83 -4.77
C ASP A 146 7.61 -25.08 -5.39
N ARG A 147 8.84 -25.51 -5.09
CA ARG A 147 10.08 -24.83 -5.51
C ARG A 147 10.15 -24.64 -7.03
N TYR A 148 9.55 -25.54 -7.79
CA TYR A 148 9.46 -25.47 -9.24
C TYR A 148 8.60 -24.29 -9.73
N GLU A 149 7.38 -24.17 -9.20
CA GLU A 149 6.46 -23.08 -9.55
C GLU A 149 6.98 -21.71 -9.06
N LEU A 150 7.74 -21.69 -7.96
CA LEU A 150 8.48 -20.49 -7.51
C LEU A 150 9.51 -20.01 -8.53
N CYS A 151 10.33 -20.93 -9.06
CA CYS A 151 11.32 -20.61 -10.09
C CYS A 151 10.63 -20.08 -11.35
N LYS A 152 9.55 -20.74 -11.79
CA LYS A 152 8.77 -20.33 -12.96
C LYS A 152 8.18 -18.92 -12.82
N SER A 153 7.63 -18.59 -11.66
CA SER A 153 7.09 -17.25 -11.39
C SER A 153 8.19 -16.19 -11.23
N ARG A 154 9.35 -16.55 -10.66
CA ARG A 154 10.52 -15.65 -10.63
C ARG A 154 10.99 -15.33 -12.05
N ASP A 155 11.10 -16.35 -12.89
CA ASP A 155 11.52 -16.21 -14.28
C ASP A 155 10.50 -15.38 -15.07
N TRP A 156 9.20 -15.51 -14.79
CA TRP A 156 8.17 -14.67 -15.38
C TRP A 156 8.31 -13.20 -14.95
N ASN A 157 8.51 -12.94 -13.66
CA ASN A 157 8.76 -11.59 -13.15
C ASN A 157 10.03 -10.98 -13.76
N GLU A 158 11.12 -11.74 -13.87
CA GLU A 158 12.36 -11.27 -14.47
C GLU A 158 12.17 -10.92 -15.96
N ARG A 159 11.41 -11.75 -16.70
CA ARG A 159 11.04 -11.46 -18.09
C ARG A 159 10.17 -10.21 -18.20
N SER A 160 9.20 -10.06 -17.30
CA SER A 160 8.31 -8.90 -17.26
C SER A 160 9.10 -7.62 -16.98
N ILE A 161 9.97 -7.62 -15.97
CA ILE A 161 10.89 -6.51 -15.67
C ILE A 161 11.79 -6.23 -16.86
N LYS A 162 12.42 -7.24 -17.46
CA LYS A 162 13.24 -7.06 -18.68
C LYS A 162 12.43 -6.47 -19.83
N SER A 163 11.16 -6.82 -19.97
CA SER A 163 10.29 -6.25 -20.99
C SER A 163 9.95 -4.78 -20.70
N ILE A 164 9.69 -4.43 -19.45
CA ILE A 164 9.42 -3.06 -19.00
C ILE A 164 10.67 -2.21 -19.17
N VAL A 165 11.83 -2.69 -18.73
CA VAL A 165 13.13 -2.03 -18.96
C VAL A 165 13.36 -1.85 -20.44
N ARG A 166 13.18 -2.88 -21.27
CA ARG A 166 13.34 -2.76 -22.73
C ARG A 166 12.38 -1.74 -23.34
N ASN A 167 11.12 -1.71 -22.90
CA ASN A 167 10.14 -0.74 -23.36
C ASN A 167 10.51 0.68 -22.88
N PHE A 168 10.97 0.82 -21.65
CA PHE A 168 11.50 2.07 -21.11
C PHE A 168 12.74 2.53 -21.88
N SER A 169 13.64 1.63 -22.25
CA SER A 169 14.81 1.92 -23.10
C SER A 169 14.42 2.33 -24.53
N LYS A 170 13.25 1.91 -25.03
CA LYS A 170 12.70 2.37 -26.32
C LYS A 170 12.02 3.73 -26.21
N VAL A 171 11.46 4.06 -25.04
CA VAL A 171 10.85 5.36 -24.73
C VAL A 171 11.92 6.38 -24.32
N GLN A 172 13.07 5.92 -23.81
CA GLN A 172 14.30 6.71 -23.79
C GLN A 172 14.59 7.10 -25.24
N PRO A 173 14.73 8.40 -25.55
CA PRO A 173 14.99 8.84 -26.91
C PRO A 173 16.34 8.27 -27.39
N SER A 174 16.28 7.16 -28.12
CA SER A 174 17.43 6.57 -28.79
C SER A 174 17.83 7.49 -29.93
N GLY A 175 18.89 8.29 -29.72
CA GLY A 175 19.45 9.12 -30.76
C GLY A 175 19.05 10.60 -30.72
N MET A 176 18.83 11.19 -29.54
CA MET A 176 19.32 12.57 -29.43
C MET A 176 20.83 12.51 -29.65
N LYS A 177 21.29 12.77 -30.88
CA LYS A 177 22.49 13.60 -31.03
C LYS A 177 22.26 14.71 -30.01
N HIS A 178 23.21 14.91 -29.08
CA HIS A 178 23.24 16.12 -28.27
C HIS A 178 23.25 17.27 -29.30
N ASN A 179 22.07 17.73 -29.72
CA ASN A 179 21.90 19.07 -30.17
C ASN A 179 22.14 19.82 -28.87
N PRO A 180 23.27 20.51 -28.71
CA PRO A 180 23.41 21.35 -27.54
C PRO A 180 22.19 22.26 -27.62
N THR A 181 21.28 22.11 -26.66
CA THR A 181 20.09 22.95 -26.49
C THR A 181 20.49 24.43 -26.37
N TYR A 182 21.80 24.66 -26.21
CA TYR A 182 22.50 25.90 -26.05
C TYR A 182 23.63 26.07 -27.09
N ARG A 183 23.33 26.03 -28.40
CA ARG A 183 24.35 26.35 -29.45
C ARG A 183 25.00 27.73 -29.29
N SER A 184 24.36 28.63 -28.56
CA SER A 184 24.84 29.97 -28.23
C SER A 184 25.76 30.03 -27.00
N LEU A 185 25.90 28.94 -26.24
CA LEU A 185 26.74 28.90 -25.03
C LEU A 185 28.08 28.23 -25.30
N THR A 186 29.14 28.77 -24.70
CA THR A 186 30.46 28.13 -24.68
C THR A 186 30.46 26.93 -23.74
N LYS A 187 31.45 26.04 -23.90
CA LYS A 187 31.57 24.82 -23.05
C LYS A 187 31.60 25.14 -21.55
N GLU A 188 32.26 26.23 -21.16
CA GLU A 188 32.34 26.66 -19.75
C GLU A 188 30.98 27.11 -19.21
N GLN A 189 30.17 27.79 -20.02
CA GLN A 189 28.83 28.24 -19.64
C GLN A 189 27.86 27.07 -19.50
N ILE A 190 28.02 26.02 -20.33
CA ILE A 190 27.23 24.79 -20.21
C ILE A 190 27.56 24.05 -18.91
N LEU A 191 28.84 23.94 -18.55
CA LEU A 191 29.26 23.32 -17.29
C LEU A 191 28.70 24.06 -16.06
N CYS A 192 28.74 25.39 -16.08
CA CYS A 192 28.20 26.21 -15.00
C CYS A 192 26.67 26.06 -14.90
N LEU A 193 25.97 26.01 -16.04
CA LEU A 193 24.53 25.78 -16.07
C LEU A 193 24.15 24.39 -15.51
N ASP A 194 24.90 23.35 -15.88
CA ASP A 194 24.69 22.00 -15.36
C ASP A 194 24.92 21.94 -13.84
N GLU A 195 25.94 22.63 -13.31
CA GLU A 195 26.14 22.77 -11.85
C GLU A 195 24.99 23.52 -11.15
N MET A 196 24.39 24.52 -11.80
CA MET A 196 23.25 25.28 -11.25
C MET A 196 21.94 24.48 -11.28
N LEU A 197 21.77 23.58 -12.26
CA LEU A 197 20.56 22.78 -12.44
C LEU A 197 20.57 21.47 -11.63
N LEU A 198 21.75 20.97 -11.27
CA LEU A 198 21.85 19.84 -10.37
C LEU A 198 21.47 20.28 -8.95
N PRO A 199 20.46 19.63 -8.32
CA PRO A 199 20.17 19.90 -6.91
C PRO A 199 21.42 19.58 -6.11
N SER A 200 21.83 20.50 -5.23
CA SER A 200 23.07 20.40 -4.46
C SER A 200 23.05 19.13 -3.58
N SER A 201 23.49 18.00 -4.14
CA SER A 201 23.77 16.81 -3.36
C SER A 201 25.03 17.10 -2.53
N PRO A 202 24.95 17.02 -1.19
CA PRO A 202 26.12 17.29 -0.36
C PRO A 202 27.21 16.29 -0.73
N LEU A 203 28.39 16.84 -1.07
CA LEU A 203 29.59 16.05 -1.34
C LEU A 203 29.86 15.16 -0.12
N ILE A 204 29.68 13.85 -0.28
CA ILE A 204 30.29 12.88 0.61
C ILE A 204 31.79 13.12 0.48
N SER A 205 32.39 13.68 1.51
CA SER A 205 33.82 13.97 1.57
C SER A 205 34.59 12.65 1.50
N GLU A 206 35.11 12.33 0.33
CA GLU A 206 36.19 11.36 0.23
C GLU A 206 37.40 11.93 0.97
N SER A 207 37.60 11.41 2.17
CA SER A 207 38.78 11.60 2.99
C SER A 207 39.98 10.99 2.26
N LYS A 208 40.64 11.80 1.43
CA LYS A 208 41.91 11.47 0.80
C LYS A 208 42.98 11.40 1.90
N THR A 209 43.20 10.19 2.41
CA THR A 209 44.30 9.86 3.31
C THR A 209 45.59 10.11 2.54
N MET A 210 46.34 11.15 2.94
CA MET A 210 47.70 11.39 2.45
C MET A 210 48.60 10.25 2.94
N ILE A 211 49.00 9.38 2.02
CA ILE A 211 50.18 8.54 2.24
C ILE A 211 51.40 9.41 1.92
N ILE A 212 52.10 9.78 2.99
CA ILE A 212 53.37 10.50 2.98
C ILE A 212 54.41 9.66 2.24
N SER A 213 55.02 10.25 1.21
CA SER A 213 56.18 9.72 0.51
C SER A 213 57.42 9.82 1.41
N SER A 214 57.85 8.69 1.97
CA SER A 214 59.20 8.52 2.53
C SER A 214 60.15 8.00 1.46
N GLN A 215 61.14 8.84 1.14
CA GLN A 215 62.54 8.53 0.80
C GLN A 215 62.87 7.20 0.10
N LYS A 216 63.48 7.29 -1.09
CA LYS A 216 64.66 6.47 -1.47
C LYS A 216 65.41 7.05 -2.68
N SER A 217 66.72 7.31 -2.46
CA SER A 217 67.90 7.19 -3.35
C SER A 217 67.92 7.97 -4.69
N ASN A 218 68.97 8.69 -5.09
CA ASN A 218 70.41 8.65 -4.78
C ASN A 218 70.99 10.07 -4.71
#